data_AF-A0A372H1E4-F1
#
_entry.id   AF-A0A372H1E4-F1
#
_cell.length_a   1.000
_cell.length_b   1.000
_cell.length_c   1.000
_cell.angle_alpha   90.00
_cell.angle_beta   90.00
_cell.angle_gamma   90.00
#
_symmetry.space_group_name_H-M   'P 1'
#
loop_
_entity.id
_entity.type
_entity.pdbx_description
1 polymer ?
#
loop_
_entity_poly.entity_id
_entity_poly.type
_entity_poly.pdbx_seq_one_letter_code
_entity_poly.pdbx_strand_id
1 'polypeptide(L)' 'MSVIYLLLTLSIVVAVIFFAAFIMATKSGQFDDSYTPSVRMLFEDELVKSSSKKTEKIANQKDENQKL' A
#
# COMPACT_ATOMS: atom_id res chain seq x y z
N MET A 1 -27.20 47.50 -8.02
CA MET A 1 -25.84 47.27 -7.47
C MET A 1 -25.81 46.18 -6.38
N SER A 2 -26.75 45.23 -6.38
CA SER A 2 -26.79 44.12 -5.42
C SER A 2 -26.28 42.80 -6.01
N VAL A 3 -26.42 42.63 -7.33
CA VAL A 3 -26.03 41.43 -8.07
C VAL A 3 -24.55 41.07 -7.86
N ILE A 4 -23.69 42.07 -7.66
CA ILE A 4 -22.26 41.85 -7.41
C ILE A 4 -22.00 41.05 -6.13
N TYR A 5 -22.80 41.25 -5.07
CA TYR A 5 -22.65 40.52 -3.81
C TYR A 5 -23.09 39.06 -3.95
N LEU A 6 -24.11 38.79 -4.79
CA LEU A 6 -24.54 37.44 -5.11
C LEU A 6 -23.47 36.68 -5.89
N LEU A 7 -22.90 37.33 -6.91
CA LEU A 7 -21.85 36.72 -7.75
C LEU A 7 -20.56 36.48 -6.97
N LEU A 8 -20.18 37.43 -6.10
CA LEU A 8 -18.99 37.32 -5.26
C LEU A 8 -19.10 36.14 -4.29
N THR A 9 -20.24 36.02 -3.59
CA THR A 9 -20.45 34.93 -2.63
C THR A 9 -20.51 33.57 -3.34
N LEU A 10 -21.24 33.47 -4.46
CA LEU A 10 -21.32 32.24 -5.23
C LEU A 10 -19.94 31.79 -5.77
N SER A 11 -19.13 32.74 -6.25
CA SER A 11 -17.77 32.46 -6.74
C SER A 11 -16.86 31.90 -5.64
N ILE A 12 -16.89 32.51 -4.45
CA ILE A 12 -16.08 32.06 -3.30
C ILE A 12 -16.52 30.68 -2.84
N VAL A 13 -17.84 30.42 -2.75
CA VAL A 13 -18.37 29.11 -2.34
C VAL A 13 -17.89 28.00 -3.27
N VAL A 14 -18.00 28.22 -4.58
CA VAL A 14 -17.53 27.24 -5.59
C VAL A 14 -16.02 27.02 -5.46
N ALA A 15 -15.23 28.09 -5.30
CA ALA A 15 -13.79 27.99 -5.14
C ALA A 15 -13.38 27.16 -3.91
N VAL A 16 -14.04 27.37 -2.76
CA VAL A 16 -13.77 26.62 -1.52
C VAL A 16 -14.12 25.14 -1.67
N ILE A 17 -15.24 24.81 -2.34
CA ILE A 17 -15.64 23.42 -2.59
C ILE A 17 -14.57 22.71 -3.44
N PHE A 18 -14.15 23.31 -4.55
CA PHE A 18 -13.11 22.73 -5.40
C PHE A 18 -11.76 22.62 -4.68
N PHE A 19 -11.40 23.60 -3.87
CA PHE A 19 -10.16 23.58 -3.09
C PHE A 19 -10.16 22.47 -2.03
N ALA A 20 -11.27 22.27 -1.32
CA ALA A 20 -11.42 21.18 -0.35
C ALA A 20 -11.35 19.81 -1.04
N ALA A 21 -12.01 19.65 -2.20
CA ALA A 21 -11.93 18.44 -3.01
C ALA A 21 -10.49 18.18 -3.50
N PHE A 22 -9.78 19.22 -3.91
CA PHE A 22 -8.37 19.14 -4.31
C PHE A 22 -7.46 18.67 -3.17
N ILE A 23 -7.62 19.21 -1.97
CA ILE A 23 -6.87 18.74 -0.79
C ILE A 23 -7.20 17.28 -0.46
N MET A 24 -8.48 16.89 -0.52
CA MET A 24 -8.88 15.51 -0.26
C MET A 24 -8.28 14.54 -1.29
N ALA A 25 -8.29 14.90 -2.57
CA ALA A 25 -7.72 14.09 -3.64
C ALA A 25 -6.20 13.95 -3.51
N THR A 26 -5.49 15.05 -3.24
CA THR A 26 -4.03 15.04 -3.06
C THR A 26 -3.58 14.32 -1.79
N LYS A 27 -4.43 14.29 -0.75
CA LYS A 27 -4.16 13.56 0.50
C LYS A 27 -4.52 12.07 0.43
N SER A 28 -5.21 11.60 -0.62
CA SER A 28 -5.79 10.25 -0.70
C SER A 28 -4.78 9.10 -0.93
N GLY A 29 -3.63 9.14 -0.24
CA GLY A 29 -2.97 7.92 0.21
C GLY A 29 -2.02 7.24 -0.79
N GLN A 30 -1.58 7.93 -1.84
CA GLN A 30 -0.58 7.35 -2.75
C GLN A 30 0.85 7.26 -2.13
N PHE A 31 1.03 7.75 -0.91
CA PHE A 31 2.30 7.70 -0.15
C PHE A 31 2.43 6.45 0.73
N ASP A 32 1.51 5.49 0.64
CA ASP A 32 1.58 4.23 1.40
C ASP A 32 2.56 3.21 0.79
N ASP A 33 3.19 3.52 -0.36
CA ASP A 33 4.37 2.80 -0.83
C ASP A 33 5.65 3.29 -0.12
N SER A 34 5.56 3.52 1.19
CA SER A 34 6.70 3.90 2.05
C SER A 34 7.61 2.71 2.39
N TYR A 35 7.31 1.50 1.88
CA TYR A 35 8.17 0.32 1.96
C TYR A 35 8.17 -0.45 0.64
N THR A 36 9.07 -0.02 -0.24
CA THR A 36 9.28 -0.62 -1.56
C THR A 36 9.77 -2.08 -1.41
N PRO A 37 9.18 -3.05 -2.14
CA PRO A 37 9.60 -4.46 -2.12
C PRO A 37 11.04 -4.67 -2.62
N SER A 38 11.64 -3.68 -3.28
CA SER A 38 13.04 -3.69 -3.74
C SER A 38 14.06 -3.75 -2.60
N VAL A 39 13.71 -3.25 -1.41
CA VAL A 39 14.59 -3.33 -0.22
C VAL A 39 14.60 -4.76 0.31
N ARG A 40 13.44 -5.41 0.35
CA ARG A 40 13.31 -6.80 0.80
C ARG A 40 14.13 -7.74 -0.06
N MET A 41 14.10 -7.57 -1.38
CA MET A 41 14.83 -8.45 -2.31
C MET A 41 16.36 -8.35 -2.16
N LEU A 42 16.91 -7.18 -1.83
CA LEU A 42 18.36 -7.00 -1.63
C LEU A 42 18.88 -7.47 -0.27
N PHE A 43 18.01 -7.64 0.73
CA PHE A 43 18.39 -8.07 2.09
C PHE A 43 17.94 -9.49 2.46
N GLU A 44 17.05 -10.12 1.67
CA GLU A 44 16.65 -11.52 1.87
C GLU A 44 17.64 -12.50 1.18
N ASP A 45 18.38 -12.07 0.16
CA ASP A 45 19.38 -12.91 -0.53
C ASP A 45 20.56 -13.32 0.37
N GLU A 46 20.86 -12.57 1.43
CA GLU A 46 21.95 -12.89 2.36
C GLU A 46 21.54 -13.89 3.47
N LEU A 47 20.25 -14.06 3.75
CA LEU A 47 19.75 -14.87 4.89
C LEU A 47 19.21 -16.27 4.52
N VAL A 48 19.05 -16.59 3.23
CA VAL A 48 18.39 -17.84 2.77
C VAL A 48 19.32 -19.06 2.69
N LYS A 49 20.61 -18.96 3.06
CA LYS A 49 21.52 -20.13 2.97
C LYS A 49 21.30 -21.22 4.05
N SER A 50 20.45 -21.01 5.07
CA SER A 50 20.35 -21.95 6.20
C SER A 50 19.03 -22.74 6.33
N SER A 51 17.94 -22.38 5.64
CA SER A 51 16.61 -22.97 5.89
C SER A 51 16.14 -24.01 4.86
N SER A 52 16.76 -24.10 3.68
CA SER A 52 16.31 -25.01 2.61
C SER A 52 16.46 -26.51 2.96
N LYS A 53 17.33 -26.87 3.91
CA LYS A 53 17.55 -28.30 4.26
C LYS A 53 16.48 -28.93 5.17
N LYS A 54 15.51 -28.15 5.67
CA LYS A 54 14.51 -28.65 6.64
C LYS A 54 13.17 -29.06 6.00
N THR A 55 12.82 -28.52 4.85
CA THR A 55 11.50 -28.74 4.25
C THR A 55 11.41 -30.05 3.47
N GLU A 56 12.50 -30.54 2.86
CA GLU A 56 12.48 -31.81 2.12
C GLU A 56 12.42 -33.06 3.00
N LYS A 57 12.80 -32.98 4.29
CA LYS A 57 12.75 -34.15 5.20
C LYS A 57 11.36 -34.46 5.74
N ILE A 58 10.43 -33.49 5.73
CA ILE A 58 9.10 -33.65 6.33
C ILE A 58 8.14 -34.37 5.36
N ALA A 59 8.37 -34.28 4.05
CA ALA A 59 7.57 -34.97 3.04
C ALA A 59 7.91 -36.48 2.94
N ASN A 60 9.17 -36.88 3.12
CA ASN A 60 9.60 -38.27 2.94
C ASN A 60 9.37 -39.20 4.16
N GLN A 61 9.07 -38.67 5.35
CA GLN A 61 8.85 -39.49 6.55
C GLN A 61 7.39 -39.90 6.79
N LYS A 62 6.43 -39.30 6.09
CA LYS A 62 5.01 -39.64 6.25
C LYS A 62 4.61 -40.91 5.50
N ASP A 63 5.32 -41.28 4.44
CA ASP A 63 4.96 -42.45 3.61
C ASP A 63 5.53 -43.79 4.13
N GLU A 64 6.58 -43.79 4.97
CA GLU A 64 7.11 -45.05 5.55
C GLU A 64 6.34 -45.52 6.80
N ASN A 65 5.73 -44.60 7.57
CA ASN A 65 5.00 -44.96 8.81
C ASN A 65 3.55 -45.42 8.59
N GLN A 66 3.08 -45.48 7.34
CA GLN A 66 1.72 -45.96 7.01
C GLN A 66 1.69 -47.34 6.34
N LYS A 67 2.84 -48.03 6.26
CA LYS A 67 2.95 -49.38 5.68
C LYS A 67 3.43 -50.47 6.66
N LEU A 68 3.33 -50.24 7.97
CA LEU A 68 3.56 -51.26 9.00
C LEU A 68 2.28 -51.48 9.81
#